data_AF-A0A085M3E0-F1
#
_entry.id   AF-A0A085M3E0-F1
#
_cell.length_a   1.000
_cell.length_b   1.000
_cell.length_c   1.000
_cell.angle_alpha   90.00
_cell.angle_beta   90.00
_cell.angle_gamma   90.00
#
_symmetry.space_group_name_H-M   'P 1'
#
loop_
_entity.id
_entity.type
_entity.pdbx_description
1 polymer ?
#
loop_
_entity_poly.entity_id
_entity_poly.type
_entity_poly.pdbx_seq_one_letter_code
_entity_poly.pdbx_strand_id
1 'polypeptide(L)'
;MNIRRATPEDLMNTQHCNLLCLPENYQMKYYFYHGLSWPQLSYVAEDEKGRIVGYVLAKMEEDPDEEVHGHITSLAVKRSFRRLGLAQKLMDQTAAAMIETFNAKFVSLHVRVSNRAALNLYTHTLGFQISEVEPKYYADGEDAYAMKRDLVAFAKQHCIKPADPNTFVYKKGAALEKSS
;
A
#
# COMPACT_ATOMS: atom_id res chain seq x y z
N MET A 1 -19.45 7.31 -3.32
CA MET A 1 -18.15 7.10 -2.62
C MET A 1 -17.09 7.86 -3.38
N ASN A 2 -16.44 8.79 -2.72
CA ASN A 2 -15.34 9.58 -3.30
C ASN A 2 -14.00 9.00 -2.83
N ILE A 3 -12.98 9.03 -3.69
CA ILE A 3 -11.60 8.66 -3.35
C ILE A 3 -10.73 9.86 -3.63
N ARG A 4 -9.97 10.28 -2.63
CA ARG A 4 -9.09 11.44 -2.73
C ARG A 4 -7.85 11.24 -1.87
N ARG A 5 -6.83 12.05 -2.15
CA ARG A 5 -5.62 12.11 -1.33
C ARG A 5 -5.99 12.51 0.10
N ALA A 6 -5.35 11.87 1.06
CA ALA A 6 -5.49 12.20 2.47
C ALA A 6 -4.84 13.56 2.76
N THR A 7 -5.48 14.35 3.62
CA THR A 7 -4.92 15.58 4.18
C THR A 7 -4.61 15.39 5.66
N PRO A 8 -3.84 16.29 6.30
CA PRO A 8 -3.61 16.23 7.74
C PRO A 8 -4.89 16.21 8.58
N GLU A 9 -5.97 16.83 8.10
CA GLU A 9 -7.29 16.86 8.76
C GLU A 9 -7.97 15.48 8.79
N ASP A 10 -7.64 14.60 7.84
CA ASP A 10 -8.19 13.25 7.76
C ASP A 10 -7.56 12.28 8.75
N LEU A 11 -6.37 12.59 9.30
CA LEU A 11 -5.54 11.62 10.00
C LEU A 11 -6.21 11.07 11.27
N MET A 12 -6.97 11.88 12.01
CA MET A 12 -7.72 11.41 13.18
C MET A 12 -8.84 10.45 12.79
N ASN A 13 -9.57 10.78 11.72
CA ASN A 13 -10.62 9.91 11.18
C ASN A 13 -10.06 8.62 10.57
N THR A 14 -8.84 8.69 10.04
CA THR A 14 -8.08 7.55 9.52
C THR A 14 -7.65 6.62 10.65
N GLN A 15 -7.11 7.17 11.74
CA GLN A 15 -6.79 6.40 12.96
C GLN A 15 -8.04 5.76 13.56
N HIS A 16 -9.16 6.50 13.63
CA HIS A 16 -10.42 5.93 14.09
C HIS A 16 -10.90 4.76 13.20
N CYS A 17 -10.73 4.88 11.88
CA CYS A 17 -11.04 3.79 10.95
C CYS A 17 -10.13 2.56 11.16
N ASN A 18 -8.84 2.77 11.41
CA ASN A 18 -7.87 1.71 11.74
C ASN A 18 -8.30 0.93 12.98
N LEU A 19 -8.57 1.63 14.10
CA LEU A 19 -9.01 1.04 15.37
C LEU A 19 -10.27 0.17 15.24
N LEU A 20 -11.17 0.53 14.33
CA LEU A 20 -12.39 -0.25 14.08
C LEU A 20 -12.17 -1.48 13.17
N CYS A 21 -11.09 -1.51 12.41
CA CYS A 21 -10.92 -2.48 11.32
C CYS A 21 -9.76 -3.45 11.54
N LEU A 22 -8.72 -3.07 12.28
CA LEU A 22 -7.45 -3.79 12.37
C LEU A 22 -6.94 -3.91 13.81
N PRO A 23 -6.25 -5.01 14.16
CA PRO A 23 -5.58 -5.16 15.44
C PRO A 23 -4.26 -4.38 15.52
N GLU A 24 -3.58 -4.15 14.37
CA GLU A 24 -2.36 -3.34 14.31
C GLU A 24 -2.69 -1.84 14.33
N ASN A 25 -2.37 -1.20 15.46
CA ASN A 25 -2.70 0.19 15.76
C ASN A 25 -1.46 1.04 16.00
N TYR A 26 -1.56 2.32 15.67
CA TYR A 26 -0.44 3.26 15.75
C TYR A 26 -0.80 4.53 16.51
N GLN A 27 0.21 5.14 17.15
CA GLN A 27 0.06 6.46 17.74
C GLN A 27 -0.09 7.53 16.65
N MET A 28 -0.76 8.63 16.98
CA MET A 28 -1.03 9.73 16.04
C MET A 28 0.25 10.33 15.43
N LYS A 29 1.35 10.33 16.20
CA LYS A 29 2.68 10.73 15.72
C LYS A 29 3.11 9.98 14.45
N TYR A 30 2.77 8.69 14.34
CA TYR A 30 3.14 7.87 13.19
C TYR A 30 2.30 8.23 11.94
N TYR A 31 1.02 8.57 12.12
CA TYR A 31 0.19 9.10 11.04
C TYR A 31 0.70 10.45 10.54
N PHE A 32 1.09 11.36 11.45
CA PHE A 32 1.70 12.63 11.07
C PHE A 32 3.02 12.44 10.33
N TYR A 33 3.87 11.53 10.79
CA TYR A 33 5.11 11.21 10.08
C TYR A 33 4.85 10.81 8.61
N HIS A 34 3.89 9.93 8.35
CA HIS A 34 3.50 9.60 6.97
C HIS A 34 2.97 10.81 6.20
N GLY A 35 2.01 11.53 6.78
CA GLY A 35 1.33 12.64 6.11
C GLY A 35 2.23 13.84 5.84
N LEU A 36 3.31 14.01 6.60
CA LEU A 36 4.28 15.10 6.43
C LEU A 36 5.49 14.69 5.58
N SER A 37 5.93 13.43 5.64
CA SER A 37 7.04 12.93 4.83
C SER A 37 6.62 12.61 3.39
N TRP A 38 5.46 11.98 3.20
CA TRP A 38 4.95 11.56 1.89
C TRP A 38 3.48 11.94 1.67
N PRO A 39 3.15 13.25 1.66
CA PRO A 39 1.77 13.73 1.55
C PRO A 39 1.04 13.24 0.29
N GLN A 40 1.76 12.78 -0.74
CA GLN A 40 1.22 12.29 -2.01
C GLN A 40 0.65 10.86 -1.93
N LEU A 41 1.07 10.04 -0.96
CA LEU A 41 0.93 8.58 -1.06
C LEU A 41 -0.29 8.00 -0.37
N SER A 42 -0.83 8.70 0.63
CA SER A 42 -1.97 8.20 1.40
C SER A 42 -3.29 8.71 0.83
N TYR A 43 -4.28 7.84 0.76
CA TYR A 43 -5.60 8.13 0.19
C TYR A 43 -6.70 7.68 1.14
N VAL A 44 -7.85 8.36 1.06
CA VAL A 44 -9.05 8.06 1.82
C VAL A 44 -10.23 7.83 0.87
N ALA A 45 -11.12 6.93 1.28
CA ALA A 45 -12.42 6.74 0.69
C ALA A 45 -13.47 7.31 1.64
N GLU A 46 -14.31 8.22 1.14
CA GLU A 46 -15.36 8.88 1.91
C GLU A 46 -16.76 8.59 1.34
N ASP A 47 -17.74 8.54 2.24
CA ASP A 47 -19.14 8.46 1.85
C ASP A 47 -19.72 9.83 1.47
N GLU A 48 -21.00 9.85 1.08
CA GLU A 48 -21.71 11.06 0.66
C GLU A 48 -21.81 12.12 1.76
N LYS A 49 -21.54 11.76 3.02
CA LYS A 49 -21.53 12.67 4.18
C LYS A 49 -20.10 13.09 4.56
N GLY A 50 -19.09 12.78 3.74
CA GLY A 50 -17.68 13.08 4.01
C GLY A 50 -17.05 12.21 5.09
N ARG A 51 -17.69 11.10 5.50
CA ARG A 51 -17.13 10.23 6.54
C ARG A 51 -16.13 9.27 5.92
N ILE A 52 -14.95 9.12 6.53
CA ILE A 52 -13.97 8.12 6.10
C ILE A 52 -14.52 6.71 6.33
N VAL A 53 -14.61 5.95 5.25
CA VAL A 53 -15.07 4.56 5.22
C VAL A 53 -13.97 3.58 4.83
N GLY A 54 -12.85 4.07 4.31
CA GLY A 54 -11.64 3.31 4.07
C GLY A 54 -10.45 4.23 3.84
N TYR A 55 -9.25 3.69 3.95
CA TYR A 55 -8.02 4.44 3.73
C TYR A 55 -6.89 3.50 3.33
N VAL A 56 -5.85 4.08 2.75
CA VAL A 56 -4.51 3.50 2.61
C VAL A 56 -3.51 4.49 3.18
N LEU A 57 -2.67 4.01 4.09
CA LEU A 57 -1.55 4.72 4.68
C LEU A 57 -0.27 4.10 4.11
N ALA A 58 0.52 4.91 3.42
CA ALA A 58 1.70 4.43 2.69
C ALA A 58 2.88 5.38 2.82
N LYS A 59 4.08 4.82 2.66
CA LYS A 59 5.37 5.52 2.72
C LYS A 59 6.27 5.06 1.57
N MET A 60 7.38 5.77 1.37
CA MET A 60 8.56 5.21 0.68
C MET A 60 9.45 4.51 1.69
N GLU A 61 10.16 3.46 1.30
CA GLU A 61 11.27 2.99 2.11
C GLU A 61 12.45 3.95 2.03
N GLU A 62 13.12 4.10 3.17
CA GLU A 62 14.17 5.11 3.38
C GLU A 62 15.59 4.53 3.31
N ASP A 63 15.74 3.21 3.21
CA ASP A 63 17.04 2.56 3.09
C ASP A 63 17.68 2.88 1.72
N PRO A 64 18.82 3.59 1.68
CA PRO A 64 19.46 4.00 0.43
C PRO A 64 20.11 2.85 -0.33
N ASP A 65 20.38 1.72 0.33
CA ASP A 65 20.97 0.53 -0.30
C ASP A 65 19.90 -0.32 -1.03
N GLU A 66 18.63 -0.11 -0.67
CA GLU A 66 17.50 -0.77 -1.32
C GLU A 66 17.08 -0.08 -2.62
N GLU A 67 16.47 -0.86 -3.51
CA GLU A 67 15.87 -0.31 -4.72
C GLU A 67 14.65 0.56 -4.36
N VAL A 68 14.52 1.74 -4.96
CA VAL A 68 13.46 2.71 -4.63
C VAL A 68 12.08 2.08 -4.77
N HIS A 69 11.37 1.96 -3.66
CA HIS A 69 10.09 1.29 -3.59
C HIS A 69 9.20 1.84 -2.47
N GLY A 70 7.90 1.67 -2.64
CA GLY A 70 6.91 2.07 -1.63
C GLY A 70 6.57 0.94 -0.67
N HIS A 71 5.99 1.28 0.48
CA HIS A 71 5.48 0.33 1.44
C HIS A 71 4.07 0.71 1.91
N ILE A 72 3.17 -0.28 1.99
CA ILE A 72 1.82 -0.10 2.52
C ILE A 72 1.82 -0.42 4.01
N THR A 73 1.89 0.63 4.82
CA THR A 73 1.84 0.55 6.28
C THR A 73 0.49 0.03 6.78
N SER A 74 -0.61 0.47 6.16
CA SER A 74 -1.96 0.04 6.59
C SER A 74 -3.01 0.30 5.52
N LEU A 75 -3.90 -0.68 5.31
CA LEU A 75 -5.04 -0.59 4.40
C LEU A 75 -6.28 -1.14 5.10
N ALA A 76 -7.34 -0.34 5.17
CA ALA A 76 -8.60 -0.81 5.75
C ALA A 76 -9.80 -0.22 5.03
N VAL A 77 -10.88 -1.02 4.98
CA VAL A 77 -12.21 -0.60 4.56
C VAL A 77 -13.21 -1.15 5.57
N LYS A 78 -14.07 -0.27 6.12
CA LYS A 78 -15.13 -0.62 7.06
C LYS A 78 -16.01 -1.71 6.47
N ARG A 79 -16.41 -2.68 7.30
CA ARG A 79 -17.12 -3.90 6.86
C ARG A 79 -18.33 -3.61 5.97
N SER A 80 -19.13 -2.60 6.31
CA SER A 80 -20.34 -2.20 5.58
C SER A 80 -20.05 -1.61 4.18
N PHE A 81 -18.80 -1.30 3.86
CA PHE A 81 -18.37 -0.71 2.59
C PHE A 81 -17.41 -1.63 1.80
N ARG A 82 -17.22 -2.88 2.25
CA ARG A 82 -16.42 -3.88 1.54
C ARG A 82 -17.16 -4.38 0.30
N ARG A 83 -16.42 -5.02 -0.63
CA ARG A 83 -16.92 -5.54 -1.91
C ARG A 83 -17.42 -4.47 -2.90
N LEU A 84 -17.08 -3.20 -2.66
CA LEU A 84 -17.33 -2.07 -3.56
C LEU A 84 -16.08 -1.65 -4.38
N GLY A 85 -15.02 -2.47 -4.36
CA GLY A 85 -13.76 -2.18 -5.05
C GLY A 85 -12.92 -1.04 -4.44
N LEU A 86 -13.28 -0.53 -3.26
CA LEU A 86 -12.59 0.62 -2.64
C LEU A 86 -11.13 0.34 -2.34
N ALA A 87 -10.81 -0.84 -1.79
CA ALA A 87 -9.44 -1.22 -1.47
C ALA A 87 -8.55 -1.22 -2.71
N GLN A 88 -9.07 -1.72 -3.84
CA GLN A 88 -8.33 -1.72 -5.10
C GLN A 88 -8.07 -0.30 -5.60
N LYS A 89 -9.11 0.53 -5.65
CA LYS A 89 -8.98 1.92 -6.11
C LYS A 89 -8.01 2.74 -5.24
N LEU A 90 -8.04 2.54 -3.91
CA LEU A 90 -7.08 3.17 -2.99
C LEU A 90 -5.64 2.75 -3.32
N MET A 91 -5.40 1.44 -3.48
CA MET A 91 -4.08 0.90 -3.79
C MET A 91 -3.56 1.34 -5.15
N ASP A 92 -4.42 1.41 -6.18
CA ASP A 92 -4.02 1.85 -7.52
C ASP A 92 -3.67 3.35 -7.54
N GLN A 93 -4.39 4.19 -6.78
CA GLN A 93 -4.05 5.61 -6.62
C GLN A 93 -2.70 5.79 -5.90
N THR A 94 -2.47 5.06 -4.82
CA THR A 94 -1.18 5.07 -4.12
C THR A 94 -0.05 4.59 -5.02
N ALA A 95 -0.25 3.52 -5.79
CA ALA A 95 0.75 3.00 -6.71
C ALA A 95 1.12 4.03 -7.79
N ALA A 96 0.13 4.67 -8.41
CA ALA A 96 0.37 5.77 -9.34
C ALA A 96 1.19 6.91 -8.71
N ALA A 97 0.81 7.37 -7.51
CA ALA A 97 1.52 8.44 -6.83
C ALA A 97 2.98 8.06 -6.49
N MET A 98 3.23 6.80 -6.09
CA MET A 98 4.58 6.28 -5.85
C MET A 98 5.46 6.32 -7.11
N ILE A 99 4.89 5.98 -8.26
CA ILE A 99 5.58 5.99 -9.56
C ILE A 99 5.86 7.43 -10.00
N GLU A 100 4.81 8.27 -10.03
CA GLU A 100 4.84 9.63 -10.57
C GLU A 100 5.70 10.59 -9.74
N THR A 101 5.75 10.38 -8.43
CA THR A 101 6.44 11.30 -7.51
C THR A 101 7.82 10.79 -7.11
N PHE A 102 7.99 9.48 -6.96
CA PHE A 102 9.18 8.90 -6.33
C PHE A 102 9.87 7.83 -7.17
N ASN A 103 9.40 7.56 -8.40
CA ASN A 103 10.01 6.56 -9.28
C ASN A 103 10.02 5.14 -8.69
N ALA A 104 9.06 4.82 -7.81
CA ALA A 104 9.01 3.54 -7.10
C ALA A 104 8.83 2.35 -8.05
N LYS A 105 9.77 1.40 -8.03
CA LYS A 105 9.78 0.25 -8.95
C LYS A 105 8.89 -0.90 -8.51
N PHE A 106 8.65 -1.01 -7.22
CA PHE A 106 7.67 -1.91 -6.66
C PHE A 106 7.02 -1.29 -5.42
N VAL A 107 5.99 -1.95 -4.91
CA VAL A 107 5.39 -1.64 -3.61
C VAL A 107 5.33 -2.92 -2.78
N SER A 108 5.71 -2.83 -1.51
CA SER A 108 5.73 -3.93 -0.55
C SER A 108 4.64 -3.79 0.52
N LEU A 109 4.28 -4.92 1.15
CA LEU A 109 3.41 -4.97 2.33
C LEU A 109 3.61 -6.27 3.10
N HIS A 110 3.12 -6.30 4.33
CA HIS A 110 3.00 -7.51 5.14
C HIS A 110 1.54 -7.89 5.36
N VAL A 111 1.25 -9.19 5.30
CA VAL A 111 -0.10 -9.71 5.56
C VAL A 111 -0.03 -11.00 6.37
N ARG A 112 -0.89 -11.10 7.40
CA ARG A 112 -1.11 -12.32 8.18
C ARG A 112 -1.38 -13.52 7.28
N VAL A 113 -0.66 -14.62 7.52
CA VAL A 113 -0.82 -15.88 6.74
C VAL A 113 -2.25 -16.43 6.82
N SER A 114 -2.97 -16.18 7.92
CA SER A 114 -4.37 -16.59 8.09
C SER A 114 -5.40 -15.70 7.37
N ASN A 115 -5.02 -14.49 6.93
CA ASN A 115 -5.96 -13.50 6.39
C ASN A 115 -6.32 -13.77 4.92
N ARG A 116 -7.14 -14.79 4.69
CA ARG A 116 -7.58 -15.25 3.36
C ARG A 116 -8.21 -14.15 2.50
N ALA A 117 -8.95 -13.22 3.12
CA ALA A 117 -9.62 -12.14 2.38
C ALA A 117 -8.61 -11.13 1.83
N ALA A 118 -7.63 -10.72 2.64
CA ALA A 118 -6.56 -9.84 2.19
C ALA A 118 -5.65 -10.54 1.19
N LEU A 119 -5.30 -11.82 1.43
CA LEU A 119 -4.51 -12.60 0.49
C LEU A 119 -5.16 -12.69 -0.89
N ASN A 120 -6.47 -12.95 -0.97
CA ASN A 120 -7.18 -12.96 -2.24
C ASN A 120 -7.14 -11.59 -2.95
N LEU A 121 -7.39 -10.51 -2.21
CA LEU A 121 -7.29 -9.14 -2.73
C LEU A 121 -5.88 -8.88 -3.31
N TYR A 122 -4.83 -9.11 -2.53
CA TYR A 122 -3.46 -8.79 -2.92
C TYR A 122 -3.00 -9.64 -4.10
N THR A 123 -3.21 -10.95 -4.06
CA THR A 123 -2.74 -11.86 -5.12
C THR A 123 -3.57 -11.76 -6.40
N HIS A 124 -4.90 -11.93 -6.31
CA HIS A 124 -5.75 -12.14 -7.50
C HIS A 124 -6.28 -10.83 -8.08
N THR A 125 -6.41 -9.78 -7.27
CA THR A 125 -6.96 -8.49 -7.73
C THR A 125 -5.86 -7.46 -8.00
N LEU A 126 -4.84 -7.43 -7.15
CA LEU A 126 -3.79 -6.39 -7.19
C LEU A 126 -2.46 -6.88 -7.77
N GLY A 127 -2.31 -8.18 -8.04
CA GLY A 127 -1.11 -8.73 -8.67
C GLY A 127 0.13 -8.71 -7.77
N PHE A 128 -0.04 -8.70 -6.44
CA PHE A 128 1.05 -8.92 -5.51
C PHE A 128 1.49 -10.39 -5.54
N GLN A 129 2.78 -10.61 -5.40
CA GLN A 129 3.40 -11.92 -5.25
C GLN A 129 4.02 -12.05 -3.87
N ILE A 130 4.01 -13.25 -3.31
CA ILE A 130 4.70 -13.54 -2.04
C ILE A 130 6.20 -13.56 -2.33
N SER A 131 6.95 -12.73 -1.60
CA SER A 131 8.41 -12.66 -1.67
C SER A 131 9.03 -13.62 -0.65
N GLU A 132 8.54 -13.59 0.59
CA GLU A 132 9.10 -14.34 1.71
C GLU A 132 8.05 -14.55 2.81
N VAL A 133 8.37 -15.46 3.73
CA VAL A 133 7.61 -15.67 4.97
C VAL A 133 8.46 -15.13 6.12
N GLU A 134 7.90 -14.18 6.87
CA GLU A 134 8.55 -13.62 8.05
C GLU A 134 7.99 -14.29 9.31
N PRO A 135 8.79 -15.13 9.99
CA PRO A 135 8.31 -15.89 11.15
C PRO A 135 8.08 -14.96 12.34
N LYS A 136 6.96 -15.15 13.04
CA LYS A 136 6.58 -14.40 14.26
C LYS A 136 6.62 -12.88 14.08
N TYR A 137 6.21 -12.41 12.90
CA TYR A 137 6.19 -10.98 12.56
C TYR A 137 5.22 -10.19 13.44
N TYR A 138 4.02 -10.73 13.68
CA TYR A 138 3.01 -10.06 14.49
C TYR A 138 3.23 -10.31 15.99
N ALA A 139 2.76 -9.37 16.82
CA ALA A 139 2.99 -9.39 18.27
C ALA A 139 2.38 -10.62 18.99
N ASP A 140 1.38 -11.25 18.40
CA ASP A 140 0.78 -12.50 18.87
C ASP A 140 1.54 -13.76 18.41
N GLY A 141 2.65 -13.57 17.69
CA GLY A 141 3.50 -14.63 17.15
C GLY A 141 3.04 -15.20 15.82
N GLU A 142 2.01 -14.63 15.18
CA GLU A 142 1.63 -15.06 13.83
C GLU A 142 2.68 -14.64 12.79
N ASP A 143 2.96 -15.52 11.84
CA ASP A 143 3.81 -15.25 10.70
C ASP A 143 3.15 -14.26 9.72
N ALA A 144 3.96 -13.56 8.94
CA ALA A 144 3.52 -12.72 7.84
C ALA A 144 4.05 -13.24 6.50
N TYR A 145 3.25 -13.09 5.45
CA TYR A 145 3.81 -13.02 4.09
C TYR A 145 4.24 -11.59 3.83
N ALA A 146 5.51 -11.41 3.47
CA ALA A 146 5.93 -10.18 2.81
C ALA A 146 5.63 -10.31 1.31
N MET A 147 4.90 -9.34 0.77
CA MET A 147 4.41 -9.37 -0.59
C MET A 147 4.91 -8.15 -1.37
N LYS A 148 5.15 -8.32 -2.67
CA LYS A 148 5.60 -7.26 -3.58
C LYS A 148 4.72 -7.19 -4.83
N ARG A 149 4.40 -5.99 -5.30
CA ARG A 149 3.78 -5.73 -6.61
C ARG A 149 4.73 -4.94 -7.48
N ASP A 150 4.99 -5.45 -8.67
CA ASP A 150 5.78 -4.78 -9.71
C ASP A 150 5.07 -3.51 -10.21
N LEU A 151 5.66 -2.35 -9.96
CA LEU A 151 5.15 -1.06 -10.40
C LEU A 151 5.66 -0.67 -11.80
N VAL A 152 6.75 -1.26 -12.29
CA VAL A 152 7.22 -1.07 -13.67
C VAL A 152 6.25 -1.70 -14.67
N ALA A 153 5.80 -2.93 -14.42
CA ALA A 153 4.79 -3.59 -15.24
C ALA A 153 3.44 -2.88 -15.12
N PHE A 154 3.03 -2.50 -13.91
CA PHE A 154 1.79 -1.75 -13.67
C PHE A 154 1.79 -0.41 -14.43
N ALA A 155 2.88 0.36 -14.36
CA ALA A 155 2.98 1.64 -15.06
C ALA A 155 2.79 1.49 -16.57
N LYS A 156 3.40 0.45 -17.17
CA LYS A 156 3.25 0.14 -18.60
C LYS A 156 1.81 -0.23 -18.95
N GLN A 157 1.17 -1.07 -18.15
CA GLN A 157 -0.22 -1.49 -18.37
C GLN A 157 -1.21 -0.32 -18.29
N HIS A 158 -0.94 0.65 -17.42
CA HIS A 158 -1.84 1.78 -17.14
C HIS A 158 -1.40 3.11 -17.77
N CYS A 159 -0.36 3.09 -18.60
CA CYS A 159 0.20 4.28 -19.25
C CYS A 159 0.62 5.40 -18.27
N ILE A 160 1.12 5.02 -17.09
CA ILE A 160 1.56 5.96 -16.05
C ILE A 160 2.97 6.45 -16.39
N LYS A 161 3.19 7.76 -16.30
CA LYS A 161 4.52 8.36 -16.52
C LYS A 161 5.29 8.40 -15.19
N PRO A 162 6.45 7.76 -15.09
CA PRO A 162 7.26 7.80 -13.88
C PRO A 162 7.93 9.16 -13.69
N ALA A 163 8.37 9.44 -12.46
CA ALA A 163 9.08 10.68 -12.12
C ALA A 163 10.34 10.89 -12.98
N ASP A 164 11.10 9.81 -13.24
CA ASP A 164 12.23 9.80 -14.16
C ASP A 164 12.22 8.53 -15.04
N PRO A 165 11.73 8.64 -16.29
CA PRO A 165 11.67 7.52 -17.22
C PRO A 165 13.01 6.86 -17.53
N ASN A 166 14.13 7.56 -17.40
CA ASN A 166 15.45 7.00 -17.75
C ASN A 166 15.95 6.01 -16.70
N THR A 167 15.58 6.21 -15.45
CA THR A 167 15.97 5.37 -14.30
C THR A 167 14.87 4.37 -13.91
N PHE A 168 13.66 4.53 -14.45
CA PHE A 168 12.51 3.66 -14.25
C PHE A 168 12.54 2.38 -15.12
N VAL A 169 13.64 1.66 -15.03
CA VAL A 169 13.84 0.37 -15.70
C VAL A 169 14.45 -0.63 -14.73
N TYR A 170 14.24 -1.91 -15.00
CA TYR A 170 14.97 -2.98 -14.31
C TYR A 170 16.46 -2.86 -14.61
N LYS A 171 17.31 -2.97 -13.59
CA LYS A 171 18.75 -3.15 -13.81
C LYS A 171 18.92 -4.42 -14.66
N LYS A 172 19.61 -4.31 -15.80
CA LYS A 172 19.97 -5.48 -16.63
C LYS A 172 20.66 -6.51 -15.74
N GLY A 173 20.00 -7.64 -15.46
CA GLY A 173 20.55 -8.74 -14.67
C GLY A 173 19.65 -9.26 -13.53
N ALA A 174 18.63 -8.52 -13.09
CA ALA A 174 17.66 -9.03 -12.12
C ALA A 174 16.54 -9.81 -12.83
N ALA A 175 16.90 -10.94 -13.45
CA ALA A 175 15.89 -11.91 -13.80
C ALA A 175 15.31 -12.42 -12.47
N LEU A 176 13.99 -12.32 -12.31
CA LEU A 176 13.26 -13.14 -11.35
C LEU A 176 13.69 -14.59 -11.60
N GLU A 177 14.49 -15.14 -10.69
CA GLU A 177 14.70 -16.57 -10.61
C GLU A 177 13.31 -17.18 -10.40
N LYS A 178 12.74 -17.67 -11.50
CA LYS A 178 11.62 -18.59 -11.44
C LYS A 178 12.16 -19.84 -10.76
N SER A 179 11.86 -19.99 -9.47
CA SER A 179 12.00 -21.26 -8.79
C SER A 179 11.24 -22.31 -9.61
N SER A 180 12.01 -23.22 -10.18
CA SER A 180 11.55 -24.43 -10.87
C SER A 180 11.51 -25.57 -9.86
#